data_AF-A0A2N7B3L9-F1
#
_entry.id   AF-A0A2N7B3L9-F1
#
_cell.length_a   1.000
_cell.length_b   1.000
_cell.length_c   1.000
_cell.angle_alpha   90.00
_cell.angle_beta   90.00
_cell.angle_gamma   90.00
#
_symmetry.space_group_name_H-M   'P 1'
#
loop_
_entity.id
_entity.type
_entity.pdbx_description
1 polymer ?
#
loop_
_entity_poly.entity_id
_entity_poly.type
_entity_poly.pdbx_seq_one_letter_code
_entity_poly.pdbx_strand_id
1 'polypeptide(L)'
;MYLNKSKGKTKGWISYTLSKTDRKFSSLNQGNWFPFKYDRRNNLALVVTHDFSSSKTLSFNFVYNTGVALTLPTSFYEGALPSNYVHDLDKQRLPDYKFYQSLGDRSERNNFRAPAYHRMDVSYKITKTKAVGTRSWIFNIYNLYNRQNPYFIYYDQQKLKQFSLLPILPSVTYQREF
;
A
#
# COMPACT_ATOMS: atom_id res chain seq x y z
N MET A 1 15.10 -1.35 -15.28
CA MET A 1 15.78 -0.20 -15.90
C MET A 1 16.09 0.83 -14.83
N TYR A 2 17.24 1.49 -14.93
CA TYR A 2 17.70 2.51 -13.98
C TYR A 2 18.43 3.61 -14.74
N LEU A 3 18.11 4.87 -14.45
CA LEU A 3 18.77 6.04 -15.01
C LEU A 3 19.09 6.99 -13.87
N ASN A 4 20.32 7.51 -13.84
CA ASN A 4 20.80 8.43 -12.82
C ASN A 4 21.49 9.63 -13.45
N LYS A 5 21.16 10.82 -12.95
CA LYS A 5 21.80 12.09 -13.28
C LYS A 5 22.39 12.70 -12.01
N SER A 6 23.72 12.77 -11.96
CA SER A 6 24.46 13.28 -10.80
C SER A 6 25.02 14.70 -10.99
N LYS A 7 25.03 15.25 -12.20
CA LYS A 7 25.63 16.55 -12.54
C LYS A 7 24.60 17.64 -12.84
N GLY A 8 24.95 18.89 -12.51
CA GLY A 8 24.13 20.09 -12.73
C GLY A 8 23.25 20.45 -11.54
N LYS A 9 22.38 21.46 -11.69
CA LYS A 9 21.47 21.92 -10.62
C LYS A 9 20.32 20.95 -10.35
N THR A 10 19.85 20.24 -11.37
CA THR A 10 18.84 19.18 -11.24
C THR A 10 19.50 17.81 -11.32
N LYS A 11 19.43 17.07 -10.22
CA LYS A 11 19.99 15.74 -10.02
C LYS A 11 18.88 14.77 -9.64
N GLY A 12 19.14 13.48 -9.74
CA GLY A 12 18.17 12.47 -9.36
C GLY A 12 18.30 11.19 -10.16
N TRP A 13 17.41 10.25 -9.86
CA TRP A 13 17.36 8.97 -10.54
C TRP A 13 15.93 8.51 -10.71
N ILE A 14 15.73 7.69 -11.73
CA ILE A 14 14.48 6.97 -11.97
C ILE A 14 14.81 5.49 -12.13
N SER A 15 13.98 4.66 -11.50
CA SER A 15 14.03 3.21 -11.62
C SER A 15 12.66 2.70 -12.00
N TYR A 16 12.65 1.70 -12.87
CA TYR A 16 11.44 1.00 -13.26
C TYR A 16 11.73 -0.50 -13.40
N THR A 17 10.93 -1.30 -12.74
CA THR A 17 10.95 -2.75 -12.83
C THR A 17 9.59 -3.25 -13.28
N LEU A 18 9.58 -4.01 -14.37
CA LEU A 18 8.45 -4.80 -14.82
C LEU A 18 8.75 -6.26 -14.50
N SER A 19 7.99 -6.85 -13.59
CA SER A 19 8.19 -8.25 -13.16
C SER A 19 6.86 -8.94 -13.00
N LYS A 20 6.72 -10.15 -13.53
CA LYS A 20 5.52 -10.98 -13.34
C LYS A 20 5.89 -12.24 -12.60
N THR A 21 5.14 -12.59 -11.56
CA THR A 21 5.33 -13.85 -10.83
C THR A 21 4.00 -14.54 -10.61
N ASP A 22 3.91 -15.76 -11.13
CA ASP A 22 2.77 -16.65 -10.94
C ASP A 22 3.21 -17.88 -10.12
N ARG A 23 2.26 -18.54 -9.46
CA ARG A 23 2.48 -19.80 -8.72
C ARG A 23 1.51 -20.87 -9.18
N LYS A 24 1.92 -22.13 -9.06
CA LYS A 24 1.10 -23.32 -9.32
C LYS A 24 1.36 -24.35 -8.23
N PHE A 25 0.30 -24.87 -7.65
CA PHE A 25 0.34 -26.01 -6.73
C PHE A 25 -0.81 -26.94 -7.10
N SER A 26 -0.59 -28.25 -7.09
CA SER A 26 -1.63 -29.24 -7.44
C SER A 26 -2.84 -29.16 -6.50
N SER A 27 -2.61 -28.84 -5.23
CA SER A 27 -3.64 -28.78 -4.19
C SER A 27 -4.35 -27.42 -4.05
N LEU A 28 -3.94 -26.39 -4.79
CA LEU A 28 -4.51 -25.05 -4.71
C LEU A 28 -5.01 -24.58 -6.07
N ASN A 29 -6.01 -23.70 -6.09
CA ASN A 29 -6.50 -23.07 -7.31
C ASN A 29 -6.90 -24.08 -8.40
N GLN A 30 -7.42 -25.24 -7.98
CA GLN A 30 -7.79 -26.35 -8.87
C GLN A 30 -6.63 -26.82 -9.78
N GLY A 31 -5.39 -26.69 -9.30
CA GLY A 31 -4.19 -27.03 -10.08
C GLY A 31 -3.80 -25.97 -11.14
N ASN A 32 -4.51 -24.85 -11.22
CA ASN A 32 -4.24 -23.78 -12.19
C ASN A 32 -3.23 -22.76 -11.68
N TRP A 33 -2.56 -22.08 -12.60
CA TRP A 33 -1.69 -20.94 -12.26
C TRP A 33 -2.50 -19.79 -11.66
N PHE A 34 -1.91 -19.11 -10.68
CA PHE A 34 -2.48 -17.89 -10.10
C PHE A 34 -1.40 -16.85 -9.82
N PRO A 35 -1.72 -15.54 -9.83
CA PRO A 35 -0.75 -14.50 -9.52
C PRO A 35 -0.18 -14.68 -8.12
N PHE A 36 1.11 -14.47 -7.93
CA PHE A 36 1.68 -14.46 -6.60
C PHE A 36 1.17 -13.26 -5.79
N LYS A 37 0.91 -13.42 -4.49
CA LYS A 37 0.47 -12.31 -3.61
C LYS A 37 1.41 -11.11 -3.65
N TYR A 38 2.71 -11.35 -3.76
CA TYR A 38 3.74 -10.31 -3.83
C TYR A 38 4.14 -9.94 -5.28
N ASP A 39 3.37 -10.38 -6.29
CA ASP A 39 3.50 -9.94 -7.69
C ASP A 39 3.29 -8.42 -7.77
N ARG A 40 4.38 -7.67 -7.86
CA ARG A 40 4.37 -6.23 -8.13
C ARG A 40 4.69 -6.01 -9.60
N ARG A 41 3.66 -6.05 -10.44
CA ARG A 41 3.82 -6.00 -11.90
C ARG A 41 4.69 -4.84 -12.35
N ASN A 42 4.33 -3.64 -11.91
CA ASN A 42 5.02 -2.41 -12.20
C ASN A 42 5.51 -1.81 -10.88
N ASN A 43 6.80 -1.53 -10.79
CA ASN A 43 7.41 -0.84 -9.66
C ASN A 43 8.26 0.31 -10.19
N LEU A 44 7.90 1.54 -9.82
CA LEU A 44 8.57 2.76 -10.24
C LEU A 44 8.97 3.56 -9.00
N ALA A 45 10.21 4.04 -9.00
CA ALA A 45 10.68 5.03 -8.03
C ALA A 45 11.43 6.14 -8.77
N LEU A 46 11.15 7.38 -8.40
CA LEU A 46 11.73 8.59 -8.96
C LEU A 46 12.14 9.50 -7.80
N VAL A 47 13.40 9.89 -7.78
CA VAL A 47 13.92 10.90 -6.87
C VAL A 47 14.51 12.02 -7.69
N VAL A 48 14.07 13.25 -7.44
CA VAL A 48 14.58 14.46 -8.10
C VAL A 48 14.98 15.45 -7.03
N THR A 49 16.11 16.12 -7.21
CA THR A 49 16.55 17.22 -6.37
C THR A 49 17.00 18.37 -7.26
N HIS A 50 16.54 19.57 -6.95
CA HIS A 50 16.90 20.80 -7.64
C HIS A 50 17.50 21.81 -6.67
N ASP A 51 18.75 22.18 -6.92
CA ASP A 51 19.48 23.21 -6.18
C ASP A 51 19.23 24.57 -6.85
N PHE A 52 18.36 25.40 -6.27
CA PHE A 52 18.12 26.77 -6.76
C PHE A 52 19.33 27.67 -6.49
N SER A 53 20.01 27.42 -5.36
CA SER A 53 21.27 28.05 -4.96
C SER A 53 22.02 27.10 -4.02
N SER A 54 23.23 27.47 -3.57
CA SER A 54 23.97 26.73 -2.54
C SER A 54 23.23 26.61 -1.20
N SER A 55 22.18 27.42 -1.00
CA SER A 55 21.41 27.52 0.24
C SER A 55 19.99 27.01 0.13
N LYS A 56 19.48 26.70 -1.06
CA LYS A 56 18.06 26.38 -1.29
C LYS A 56 17.94 25.16 -2.19
N THR A 57 17.35 24.09 -1.65
CA THR A 57 17.21 22.81 -2.34
C THR A 57 15.77 22.32 -2.23
N LEU A 58 15.20 21.91 -3.36
CA LEU A 58 13.89 21.29 -3.45
C LEU A 58 14.04 19.83 -3.90
N SER A 59 13.47 18.91 -3.14
CA SER A 59 13.52 17.48 -3.42
C SER A 59 12.12 16.91 -3.59
N PHE A 60 11.98 16.01 -4.55
CA PHE A 60 10.78 15.24 -4.85
C PHE A 60 11.12 13.76 -4.76
N ASN A 61 10.24 13.00 -4.12
CA ASN A 61 10.30 11.55 -4.11
C ASN A 61 8.94 11.01 -4.54
N PHE A 62 8.91 10.21 -5.59
CA PHE A 62 7.70 9.57 -6.08
C PHE A 62 7.91 8.06 -6.16
N VAL A 63 6.94 7.32 -5.61
CA VAL A 63 6.92 5.86 -5.69
C VAL A 63 5.57 5.42 -6.24
N TYR A 64 5.60 4.38 -7.06
CA TYR A 64 4.43 3.69 -7.59
C TYR A 64 4.66 2.19 -7.57
N ASN A 65 3.66 1.43 -7.12
CA ASN A 65 3.64 -0.02 -7.16
C ASN A 65 2.26 -0.49 -7.63
N THR A 66 2.22 -1.48 -8.52
CA THR A 66 0.99 -2.26 -8.74
C THR A 66 0.52 -2.85 -7.41
N GLY A 67 -0.80 -2.83 -7.18
CA GLY A 67 -1.39 -3.32 -5.93
C GLY A 67 -1.13 -4.81 -5.71
N VAL A 68 -1.24 -5.26 -4.48
CA VAL A 68 -1.08 -6.68 -4.14
C VAL A 68 -2.25 -7.52 -4.68
N ALA A 69 -1.99 -8.78 -4.97
CA ALA A 69 -3.05 -9.73 -5.31
C ALA A 69 -3.66 -10.31 -4.02
N LEU A 70 -4.99 -10.40 -3.96
CA LEU A 70 -5.75 -10.88 -2.81
C LEU A 70 -6.72 -11.96 -3.24
N THR A 71 -6.96 -12.91 -2.33
CA THR A 71 -8.00 -13.94 -2.52
C THR A 71 -9.29 -13.44 -1.89
N LEU A 72 -10.24 -13.03 -2.72
CA LEU A 72 -11.59 -12.70 -2.29
C LEU A 72 -12.52 -13.88 -2.60
N PRO A 73 -13.53 -14.13 -1.74
CA PRO A 73 -14.50 -15.17 -2.02
C PRO A 73 -15.30 -14.84 -3.29
N THR A 74 -15.46 -15.81 -4.18
CA THR A 74 -16.20 -15.66 -5.44
C THR A 74 -17.70 -15.86 -5.26
N SER A 75 -18.07 -16.73 -4.32
CA SER A 75 -19.44 -17.02 -3.93
C SER A 75 -19.51 -17.21 -2.42
N PHE A 76 -20.72 -17.09 -1.88
CA PHE A 76 -21.01 -17.33 -0.47
C PHE A 76 -22.11 -18.38 -0.36
N TYR A 77 -21.94 -19.33 0.55
CA TYR A 77 -22.93 -20.36 0.83
C TYR A 77 -23.37 -20.28 2.29
N GLU A 78 -24.64 -20.54 2.54
CA GLU A 78 -25.17 -20.69 3.89
C GLU A 78 -24.80 -22.08 4.41
N GLY A 79 -23.96 -22.13 5.45
CA GLY A 79 -23.68 -23.38 6.15
C GLY A 79 -24.87 -23.79 7.01
N ALA A 80 -25.37 -25.01 6.84
CA ALA A 80 -26.31 -25.64 7.76
C ALA A 80 -25.56 -26.39 8.86
N LEU A 81 -25.99 -26.29 10.12
CA LEU A 81 -25.49 -27.14 11.20
C LEU A 81 -26.01 -28.58 11.00
N PRO A 82 -25.23 -29.61 11.36
CA PRO A 82 -25.74 -30.96 11.50
C PRO A 82 -26.91 -30.96 12.51
N SER A 83 -28.06 -31.52 12.11
CA SER A 83 -29.31 -31.60 12.91
C SER A 83 -29.07 -32.08 14.36
N ASN A 84 -28.08 -32.94 14.55
CA ASN A 84 -27.64 -33.54 15.80
C ASN A 84 -26.95 -32.58 16.79
N TYR A 85 -26.62 -31.34 16.42
CA TYR A 85 -26.14 -30.30 17.36
C TYR A 85 -27.27 -29.39 17.89
N VAL A 86 -28.50 -29.54 17.37
CA VAL A 86 -29.64 -28.69 17.71
C VAL A 86 -30.51 -29.31 18.82
N HIS A 87 -30.10 -30.46 19.37
CA HIS A 87 -30.93 -31.22 20.30
C HIS A 87 -30.97 -30.69 21.75
N ASP A 88 -29.92 -29.97 22.19
CA ASP A 88 -29.80 -29.48 23.59
C ASP A 88 -29.80 -27.94 23.74
N LEU A 89 -29.91 -27.19 22.64
CA LEU A 89 -30.07 -25.73 22.72
C LEU A 89 -31.56 -25.41 22.79
N ASP A 90 -32.01 -25.03 23.97
CA ASP A 90 -33.35 -24.54 24.27
C ASP A 90 -33.77 -23.47 23.24
N LYS A 91 -34.59 -23.88 22.25
CA LYS A 91 -35.02 -23.07 21.11
C LYS A 91 -35.79 -21.80 21.53
N GLN A 92 -36.16 -21.68 22.80
CA GLN A 92 -36.86 -20.53 23.35
C GLN A 92 -35.94 -19.39 23.84
N ARG A 93 -34.63 -19.63 24.04
CA ARG A 93 -33.69 -18.59 24.54
C ARG A 93 -32.88 -17.89 23.46
N LEU A 94 -33.04 -18.26 22.19
CA LEU A 94 -32.30 -17.67 21.07
C LEU A 94 -33.22 -17.34 19.87
N PRO A 95 -34.13 -16.35 19.97
CA PRO A 95 -35.03 -16.00 18.87
C PRO A 95 -34.29 -15.49 17.61
N ASP A 96 -33.04 -15.03 17.77
CA ASP A 96 -32.26 -14.35 16.73
C ASP A 96 -30.87 -14.94 16.51
N TYR A 97 -30.60 -16.18 16.91
CA TYR A 97 -29.30 -16.82 16.63
C TYR A 97 -29.24 -17.37 15.20
N LYS A 98 -29.32 -16.44 14.23
CA LYS A 98 -29.04 -16.69 12.81
C LYS A 98 -27.54 -16.87 12.60
N PHE A 99 -27.02 -18.04 12.95
CA PHE A 99 -25.63 -18.42 12.69
C PHE A 99 -25.44 -18.81 11.22
N TYR A 100 -25.78 -17.91 10.29
CA TYR A 100 -25.35 -18.04 8.90
C TYR A 100 -23.90 -17.58 8.84
N GLN A 101 -22.97 -18.48 9.17
CA GLN A 101 -21.61 -18.31 8.70
C GLN A 101 -21.65 -18.46 7.18
N SER A 102 -21.78 -17.33 6.50
CA SER A 102 -21.63 -17.21 5.07
C SER A 102 -20.21 -17.68 4.70
N LEU A 103 -20.11 -18.94 4.26
CA LEU A 103 -18.85 -19.55 3.89
C LEU A 103 -18.51 -19.09 2.47
N GLY A 104 -17.52 -18.21 2.37
CA GLY A 104 -17.04 -17.73 1.09
C GLY A 104 -16.14 -18.76 0.40
N ASP A 105 -16.48 -19.19 -0.82
CA ASP A 105 -15.61 -20.03 -1.65
C ASP A 105 -14.36 -19.26 -2.05
N ARG A 106 -13.20 -19.81 -1.66
CA ARG A 106 -11.86 -19.26 -1.95
C ARG A 106 -11.02 -20.26 -2.73
N SER A 107 -11.67 -21.10 -3.52
CA SER A 107 -11.05 -22.05 -4.44
C SER A 107 -10.12 -21.31 -5.42
N GLU A 108 -10.59 -20.19 -5.97
CA GLU A 108 -9.77 -19.25 -6.73
C GLU A 108 -8.78 -18.49 -5.84
N ARG A 109 -7.51 -18.49 -6.21
CA ARG A 109 -6.45 -17.81 -5.46
C ARG A 109 -6.05 -16.52 -6.14
N ASN A 110 -5.92 -15.46 -5.35
CA ASN A 110 -5.39 -14.16 -5.76
C ASN A 110 -6.14 -13.56 -6.97
N ASN A 111 -7.46 -13.76 -6.99
CA ASN A 111 -8.41 -13.36 -8.03
C ASN A 111 -8.74 -11.86 -8.04
N PHE A 112 -8.33 -11.10 -7.02
CA PHE A 112 -8.54 -9.66 -6.94
C PHE A 112 -7.22 -8.90 -6.89
N ARG A 113 -7.14 -7.77 -7.60
CA ARG A 113 -6.00 -6.86 -7.56
C ARG A 113 -6.37 -5.61 -6.78
N ALA A 114 -5.67 -5.38 -5.66
CA ALA A 114 -5.85 -4.16 -4.87
C ALA A 114 -5.54 -2.91 -5.71
N PRO A 115 -6.10 -1.73 -5.35
CA PRO A 115 -5.69 -0.47 -5.94
C PRO A 115 -4.16 -0.32 -5.88
N ALA A 116 -3.57 0.24 -6.94
CA ALA A 116 -2.13 0.53 -6.96
C ALA A 116 -1.71 1.35 -5.75
N TYR A 117 -0.48 1.25 -5.28
CA TYR A 117 0.09 2.18 -4.31
C TYR A 117 0.83 3.27 -5.06
N HIS A 118 0.59 4.54 -4.72
CA HIS A 118 1.46 5.62 -5.17
C HIS A 118 1.49 6.77 -4.17
N ARG A 119 2.66 7.40 -4.07
CA ARG A 119 2.91 8.49 -3.13
C ARG A 119 3.93 9.48 -3.71
N MET A 120 3.67 10.77 -3.52
CA MET A 120 4.65 11.84 -3.76
C MET A 120 4.96 12.53 -2.45
N ASP A 121 6.24 12.68 -2.15
CA ASP A 121 6.75 13.44 -1.02
C ASP A 121 7.57 14.61 -1.55
N VAL A 122 7.43 15.78 -0.92
CA VAL A 122 8.15 17.00 -1.29
C VAL A 122 8.91 17.53 -0.09
N SER A 123 10.16 17.93 -0.28
CA SER A 123 11.00 18.52 0.74
C SER A 123 11.64 19.80 0.23
N TYR A 124 11.58 20.86 1.01
CA TYR A 124 12.29 22.11 0.73
C TYR A 124 13.22 22.46 1.88
N LYS A 125 14.52 22.53 1.59
CA LYS A 125 15.58 22.85 2.54
C LYS A 125 16.14 24.23 2.26
N ILE A 126 16.25 25.04 3.32
CA ILE A 126 16.93 26.34 3.31
C ILE A 126 18.06 26.30 4.33
N THR A 127 19.30 26.47 3.89
CA THR A 127 20.50 26.47 4.71
C THR A 127 21.12 27.87 4.75
N LYS A 128 21.51 28.34 5.93
CA LYS A 128 22.25 29.59 6.13
C LYS A 128 23.56 29.28 6.85
N THR A 129 24.66 29.59 6.19
CA THR A 129 26.01 29.55 6.79
C THR A 129 26.17 30.71 7.77
N LYS A 130 26.79 30.44 8.91
CA LYS A 130 27.08 31.41 9.97
C LYS A 130 28.57 31.37 10.31
N ALA A 131 29.04 32.33 11.12
CA ALA A 131 30.42 32.37 11.59
C ALA A 131 30.82 31.08 12.34
N VAL A 132 29.87 30.46 13.04
CA VAL A 132 30.02 29.15 13.68
C VAL A 132 28.97 28.22 13.05
N GLY A 133 29.40 27.34 12.14
CA GLY A 133 28.59 26.28 11.53
C GLY A 133 27.40 26.73 10.66
N THR A 134 26.42 25.83 10.48
CA THR A 134 25.27 26.03 9.58
C THR A 134 23.94 25.95 10.32
N ARG A 135 22.91 26.61 9.78
CA ARG A 135 21.51 26.53 10.23
C ARG A 135 20.65 26.11 9.05
N SER A 136 19.86 25.06 9.18
CA SER A 136 18.92 24.61 8.16
C SER A 136 17.49 24.59 8.67
N TRP A 137 16.56 25.04 7.83
CA TRP A 137 15.14 24.77 7.94
C TRP A 137 14.74 23.80 6.84
N ILE A 138 14.02 22.74 7.20
CA ILE A 138 13.53 21.74 6.25
C ILE A 138 12.02 21.65 6.42
N PHE A 139 11.30 21.85 5.32
CA PHE A 139 9.85 21.71 5.24
C PHE A 139 9.54 20.46 4.42
N ASN A 140 8.85 19.48 4.99
CA ASN A 140 8.46 18.28 4.25
C ASN A 140 6.94 18.15 4.21
N ILE A 141 6.44 17.68 3.07
CA ILE A 141 5.06 17.22 2.92
C ILE A 141 5.13 15.78 2.45
N TYR A 142 4.75 14.86 3.32
CA TYR A 142 4.55 13.46 2.99
C TYR A 142 3.18 13.27 2.35
N ASN A 143 3.09 12.45 1.31
CA ASN A 143 1.84 12.14 0.59
C ASN A 143 1.09 13.41 0.12
N LEU A 144 1.76 14.21 -0.72
CA LEU A 144 1.36 15.54 -1.18
C LEU A 144 -0.11 15.65 -1.64
N TYR A 145 -0.62 14.66 -2.37
CA TYR A 145 -1.99 14.62 -2.90
C TYR A 145 -2.95 13.79 -2.02
N ASN A 146 -2.60 13.58 -0.75
CA ASN A 146 -3.44 12.94 0.28
C ASN A 146 -4.08 11.61 -0.17
N ARG A 147 -3.32 10.78 -0.89
CA ARG A 147 -3.88 9.52 -1.39
C ARG A 147 -4.05 8.51 -0.29
N GLN A 148 -5.26 7.97 -0.23
CA GLN A 148 -5.64 6.86 0.65
C GLN A 148 -5.10 5.54 0.10
N ASN A 149 -3.80 5.31 0.30
CA ASN A 149 -3.14 4.06 -0.05
C ASN A 149 -3.65 2.93 0.86
N PRO A 150 -4.03 1.74 0.33
CA PRO A 150 -4.53 0.65 1.15
C PRO A 150 -3.40 0.04 2.00
N TYR A 151 -3.60 -0.03 3.32
CA TYR A 151 -2.75 -0.76 4.26
C TYR A 151 -3.19 -2.22 4.36
N PHE A 152 -4.49 -2.44 4.56
CA PHE A 152 -5.15 -3.73 4.36
C PHE A 152 -6.54 -3.54 3.76
N ILE A 153 -7.04 -4.61 3.15
CA ILE A 153 -8.37 -4.70 2.55
C ILE A 153 -9.11 -5.81 3.27
N TYR A 154 -10.37 -5.57 3.60
CA TYR A 154 -11.23 -6.51 4.31
C TYR A 154 -12.64 -6.46 3.74
N TYR A 155 -13.40 -7.52 3.98
CA TYR A 155 -14.78 -7.64 3.54
C TYR A 155 -15.70 -7.43 4.74
N ASP A 156 -16.68 -6.54 4.58
CA ASP A 156 -17.62 -6.17 5.63
C ASP A 156 -19.00 -5.88 5.02
N GLN A 157 -20.05 -6.55 5.49
CA GLN A 157 -21.43 -6.37 5.04
C GLN A 157 -21.59 -6.28 3.51
N GLN A 158 -21.06 -7.27 2.80
CA GLN A 158 -21.07 -7.34 1.34
C GLN A 158 -20.26 -6.26 0.60
N LYS A 159 -19.49 -5.44 1.32
CA LYS A 159 -18.66 -4.38 0.76
C LYS A 159 -17.19 -4.68 1.01
N LEU A 160 -16.39 -4.45 -0.02
CA LEU A 160 -14.94 -4.43 0.12
C LEU A 160 -14.53 -3.08 0.68
N LYS A 161 -13.92 -3.07 1.87
CA LYS A 161 -13.42 -1.87 2.52
C LYS A 161 -11.90 -1.91 2.58
N GLN A 162 -11.28 -0.74 2.60
CA GLN A 162 -9.86 -0.59 2.82
C GLN A 162 -9.61 0.29 4.05
N PHE A 163 -8.50 0.04 4.72
CA PHE A 163 -7.98 0.91 5.75
C PHE A 163 -6.69 1.57 5.24
N SER A 164 -6.52 2.87 5.51
CA SER A 164 -5.38 3.68 5.07
C SER A 164 -4.75 4.37 6.28
N LEU A 165 -3.42 4.34 6.37
CA LEU A 165 -2.71 4.82 7.57
C LEU A 165 -2.27 6.28 7.48
N LEU A 166 -1.59 6.65 6.39
CA LEU A 166 -0.83 7.90 6.34
C LEU A 166 -1.46 8.87 5.34
N PRO A 167 -2.22 9.88 5.81
CA PRO A 167 -2.72 10.96 4.97
C PRO A 167 -1.58 11.91 4.58
N ILE A 168 -1.91 13.08 4.06
CA ILE A 168 -0.96 14.19 3.95
C ILE A 168 -0.39 14.54 5.33
N LEU A 169 0.94 14.59 5.46
CA LEU A 169 1.61 14.94 6.71
C LEU A 169 2.65 16.05 6.48
N PRO A 170 2.34 17.31 6.81
CA PRO A 170 3.32 18.38 6.82
C PRO A 170 4.25 18.26 8.04
N SER A 171 5.51 18.63 7.88
CA SER A 171 6.48 18.71 8.98
C SER A 171 7.49 19.82 8.74
N VAL A 172 8.01 20.36 9.84
CA VAL A 172 9.08 21.35 9.86
C VAL A 172 10.18 20.84 10.76
N THR A 173 11.42 20.93 10.28
CA THR A 173 12.61 20.51 11.03
C THR A 173 13.63 21.64 11.04
N TYR A 174 14.21 21.87 12.22
CA TYR A 174 15.34 22.77 12.40
C TYR A 174 16.60 21.95 12.66
N GLN A 175 17.66 22.21 11.92
CA GLN A 175 18.97 21.55 12.07
C GLN A 175 20.06 22.60 12.26
N ARG A 176 20.94 22.36 13.24
CA ARG A 176 22.11 23.19 13.53
C ARG A 176 23.34 22.27 13.51
N GLU A 177 24.33 22.66 12.73
CA GLU A 177 25.66 22.05 12.74
C GLU A 177 26.63 23.11 13.27
N PHE A 178 27.56 22.71 14.14
CA PHE A 178 28.54 23.59 14.79
C PHE A 178 29.88 23.56 14.07
#